data_AF-A0A7L6ASI7-F1
#
_entry.id   AF-A0A7L6ASI7-F1
#
_cell.length_a   1.000
_cell.length_b   1.000
_cell.length_c   1.000
_cell.angle_alpha   90.00
_cell.angle_beta   90.00
_cell.angle_gamma   90.00
#
_symmetry.space_group_name_H-M   'P 1'
#
loop_
_entity.id
_entity.type
_entity.pdbx_description
1 polymer ?
#
loop_
_entity_poly.entity_id
_entity_poly.type
_entity_poly.pdbx_seq_one_letter_code
_entity_poly.pdbx_strand_id
1 'polypeptide(L)'
;MLNSPAASTELEQMPVSLARALRYDDPRLDEYAAHVEQKYNLPKGLLVAIKNAGEKSNSTEVSSAGAQGVMQLMPENLRKFGVGDTTNPAQVIDAAGRYLQVTSRQYDGDIRAMIADYNGGPGRQPVCCVGSGQQPMKRMPIYLGLNST
;
A
#
# COMPACT_ATOMS: atom_id res chain seq x y z
N MET A 1 -23.57 1.55 -4.61
CA MET A 1 -23.29 1.58 -3.15
C MET A 1 -22.17 2.57 -2.93
N LEU A 2 -22.48 3.63 -2.19
CA LEU A 2 -21.71 4.87 -2.10
C LEU A 2 -20.60 4.68 -1.07
N ASN A 3 -19.34 4.97 -1.43
CA ASN A 3 -18.26 5.19 -0.46
C ASN A 3 -18.76 6.29 0.50
N SER A 4 -18.91 5.98 1.78
CA SER A 4 -19.40 6.97 2.74
C SER A 4 -18.22 7.81 3.20
N PRO A 5 -18.13 9.10 2.82
CA PRO A 5 -16.96 9.95 3.12
C PRO A 5 -16.70 10.07 4.63
N ALA A 6 -17.73 9.84 5.45
CA ALA A 6 -17.66 9.86 6.89
C ALA A 6 -16.63 8.86 7.46
N ALA A 7 -16.54 7.64 6.94
CA ALA A 7 -15.71 6.59 7.54
C ALA A 7 -14.21 6.77 7.22
N SER A 8 -13.88 7.18 5.98
CA SER A 8 -12.50 7.54 5.62
C SER A 8 -12.03 8.78 6.39
N THR A 9 -12.90 9.79 6.52
CA THR A 9 -12.60 11.01 7.29
C THR A 9 -12.52 10.73 8.79
N GLU A 10 -13.31 9.78 9.30
CA GLU A 10 -13.25 9.35 10.71
C GLU A 10 -11.88 8.75 11.04
N LEU A 11 -11.32 7.89 10.18
CA LEU A 11 -10.00 7.31 10.42
C LEU A 11 -8.89 8.39 10.42
N GLU A 12 -8.95 9.37 9.52
CA GLU A 12 -7.97 10.46 9.47
C GLU A 12 -7.98 11.37 10.70
N GLN A 13 -9.16 11.58 11.29
CA GLN A 13 -9.36 12.46 12.43
C GLN A 13 -9.26 11.73 13.78
N MET A 14 -9.22 10.40 13.76
CA MET A 14 -9.18 9.59 14.97
C MET A 14 -7.83 9.73 15.69
N PRO A 15 -7.82 9.82 17.04
CA PRO A 15 -6.61 9.69 17.82
C PRO A 15 -5.86 8.39 17.49
N VAL A 16 -4.55 8.47 17.29
CA VAL A 16 -3.72 7.31 16.88
C VAL A 16 -3.82 6.15 17.88
N SER A 17 -4.02 6.44 19.16
CA SER A 17 -4.23 5.43 20.21
C SER A 17 -5.50 4.60 20.00
N LEU A 18 -6.54 5.18 19.42
CA LEU A 18 -7.77 4.49 19.05
C LEU A 18 -7.63 3.81 17.70
N ALA A 19 -7.04 4.50 16.72
CA ALA A 19 -6.84 3.97 15.37
C ALA A 19 -5.99 2.68 15.37
N ARG A 20 -4.93 2.62 16.19
CA ARG A 20 -4.09 1.40 16.29
C ARG A 20 -4.81 0.20 16.91
N ALA A 21 -5.86 0.43 17.70
CA ALA A 21 -6.63 -0.61 18.36
C ALA A 21 -7.73 -1.20 17.45
N LEU A 22 -7.92 -0.62 16.26
CA LEU A 22 -8.83 -1.15 15.26
C LEU A 22 -8.37 -2.54 14.83
N ARG A 23 -9.34 -3.43 14.73
CA ARG A 23 -9.13 -4.75 14.15
C ARG A 23 -8.95 -4.62 12.65
N TYR A 24 -8.22 -5.56 12.05
CA TYR A 24 -8.00 -5.61 10.61
C TYR A 24 -9.30 -5.59 9.77
N ASP A 25 -10.42 -6.08 10.32
CA ASP A 25 -11.73 -6.19 9.67
C ASP A 25 -12.61 -4.95 9.88
N ASP A 26 -12.09 -3.90 10.53
CA ASP A 26 -12.85 -2.67 10.75
C ASP A 26 -13.16 -1.97 9.42
N PRO A 27 -14.43 -1.64 9.13
CA PRO A 27 -14.84 -1.07 7.85
C PRO A 27 -14.19 0.29 7.56
N ARG A 28 -13.77 1.03 8.59
CA ARG A 28 -13.07 2.32 8.41
C ARG A 28 -11.73 2.16 7.71
N LEU A 29 -11.07 1.02 7.87
CA LEU A 29 -9.81 0.71 7.20
C LEU A 29 -10.02 0.47 5.70
N ASP A 30 -11.09 -0.24 5.32
CA ASP A 30 -11.44 -0.49 3.92
C ASP A 30 -11.90 0.78 3.20
N GLU A 31 -12.73 1.59 3.86
CA GLU A 31 -13.17 2.89 3.33
C GLU A 31 -11.98 3.85 3.17
N TYR A 32 -11.04 3.85 4.12
CA TYR A 32 -9.83 4.64 3.98
C TYR A 32 -8.93 4.14 2.85
N ALA A 33 -8.78 2.82 2.68
CA ALA A 33 -8.05 2.25 1.55
C ALA A 33 -8.69 2.64 0.21
N ALA A 34 -10.03 2.60 0.11
CA ALA A 34 -10.75 3.05 -1.08
C ALA A 34 -10.59 4.56 -1.34
N HIS A 35 -10.51 5.38 -0.29
CA HIS A 35 -10.18 6.80 -0.42
C HIS A 35 -8.76 7.01 -0.96
N VAL A 36 -7.79 6.25 -0.45
CA VAL A 36 -6.39 6.29 -0.88
C VAL A 36 -6.24 5.86 -2.34
N GLU A 37 -7.01 4.86 -2.81
CA GLU A 37 -7.05 4.49 -4.23
C GLU A 37 -7.46 5.67 -5.12
N GLN A 38 -8.49 6.41 -4.73
CA GLN A 38 -8.93 7.60 -5.47
C GLN A 38 -7.86 8.70 -5.44
N LYS A 39 -7.28 8.97 -4.26
CA LYS A 39 -6.23 9.97 -4.07
C LYS A 39 -5.02 9.75 -4.97
N TYR A 40 -4.62 8.49 -5.17
CA TYR A 40 -3.44 8.15 -5.97
C TYR A 40 -3.74 7.67 -7.39
N ASN A 41 -5.01 7.74 -7.82
CA ASN A 41 -5.49 7.27 -9.12
C ASN A 41 -5.15 5.79 -9.39
N LEU A 42 -5.42 4.94 -8.40
CA LEU A 42 -5.25 3.49 -8.47
C LEU A 42 -6.55 2.80 -8.91
N PRO A 43 -6.46 1.58 -9.47
CA PRO A 43 -7.64 0.78 -9.75
C PRO A 43 -8.51 0.59 -8.49
N LYS A 44 -9.81 0.81 -8.63
CA LYS A 44 -10.77 0.68 -7.54
C LYS A 44 -10.75 -0.75 -6.98
N GLY A 45 -10.66 -0.87 -5.66
CA GLY A 45 -10.63 -2.12 -4.91
C GLY A 45 -9.27 -2.80 -4.86
N LEU A 46 -8.22 -2.26 -5.50
CA LEU A 46 -6.88 -2.86 -5.48
C LEU A 46 -6.29 -2.89 -4.07
N LEU A 47 -6.29 -1.75 -3.37
CA LEU A 47 -5.69 -1.63 -2.05
C LEU A 47 -6.54 -2.36 -1.00
N VAL A 48 -7.87 -2.28 -1.13
CA VAL A 48 -8.82 -3.06 -0.32
C VAL A 48 -8.57 -4.56 -0.49
N ALA A 49 -8.37 -5.03 -1.72
CA ALA A 49 -8.08 -6.43 -1.99
C ALA A 49 -6.72 -6.85 -1.42
N ILE A 50 -5.68 -6.04 -1.55
CA ILE A 50 -4.36 -6.33 -0.96
C ILE A 50 -4.45 -6.44 0.56
N LYS A 51 -5.13 -5.51 1.24
CA LYS A 51 -5.36 -5.57 2.69
C LYS A 51 -6.08 -6.86 3.09
N ASN A 52 -7.19 -7.15 2.42
CA ASN A 52 -8.08 -8.26 2.79
C ASN A 52 -7.54 -9.64 2.38
N ALA A 53 -6.69 -9.71 1.35
CA ALA A 53 -5.99 -10.93 0.93
C ALA A 53 -4.72 -11.20 1.75
N GLY A 54 -4.18 -10.19 2.42
CA GLY A 54 -3.01 -10.33 3.29
C GLY A 54 -3.29 -11.17 4.55
N GLU A 55 -2.35 -11.13 5.48
CA GLU A 55 -2.38 -11.93 6.71
C GLU A 55 -3.47 -11.52 7.71
N LYS A 56 -4.35 -10.57 7.34
CA LYS A 56 -5.38 -9.99 8.22
C LYS A 56 -4.76 -9.38 9.47
N SER A 57 -3.66 -8.66 9.26
CA SER A 57 -2.84 -8.13 10.33
C SER A 57 -3.46 -6.91 11.00
N ASN A 58 -3.40 -6.89 12.32
CA ASN A 58 -3.72 -5.70 13.09
C ASN A 58 -2.59 -4.66 12.98
N SER A 59 -2.89 -3.40 13.30
CA SER A 59 -1.96 -2.28 13.12
C SER A 59 -0.63 -2.42 13.88
N THR A 60 -0.57 -3.25 14.93
CA THR A 60 0.63 -3.44 15.75
C THR A 60 1.47 -4.67 15.36
N GLU A 61 1.06 -5.42 14.34
CA GLU A 61 1.72 -6.68 14.00
C GLU A 61 3.01 -6.48 13.20
N VAL A 62 3.98 -7.36 13.50
CA VAL A 62 5.26 -7.46 12.81
C VAL A 62 5.47 -8.92 12.40
N SER A 63 5.67 -9.18 11.12
CA SER A 63 5.95 -10.53 10.62
C SER A 63 7.38 -10.98 10.96
N SER A 64 7.66 -12.28 10.82
CA SER A 64 9.01 -12.84 11.03
C SER A 64 10.06 -12.28 10.06
N ALA A 65 9.62 -11.83 8.88
CA ALA A 65 10.47 -11.14 7.90
C ALA A 65 10.69 -9.66 8.23
N GLY A 66 9.94 -9.10 9.19
CA GLY A 66 10.02 -7.72 9.64
C GLY A 66 9.02 -6.76 8.98
N ALA A 67 8.05 -7.26 8.21
CA ALA A 67 6.98 -6.45 7.64
C ALA A 67 6.03 -5.94 8.75
N GLN A 68 5.51 -4.72 8.63
CA GLN A 68 4.83 -4.04 9.75
C GLN A 68 3.48 -3.43 9.36
N GLY A 69 2.58 -3.40 10.34
CA GLY A 69 1.31 -2.67 10.28
C GLY A 69 0.22 -3.38 9.48
N VAL A 70 -0.92 -2.69 9.34
CA VAL A 70 -2.13 -3.27 8.70
C VAL A 70 -1.94 -3.69 7.24
N MET A 71 -0.94 -3.13 6.55
CA MET A 71 -0.60 -3.47 5.18
C MET A 71 0.66 -4.34 5.05
N GLN A 72 1.28 -4.76 6.16
CA GLN A 72 2.48 -5.59 6.19
C GLN A 72 3.58 -5.11 5.21
N LEU A 73 3.91 -3.81 5.27
CA LEU A 73 4.98 -3.25 4.45
C LEU A 73 6.34 -3.41 5.13
N MET A 74 7.39 -3.61 4.32
CA MET A 74 8.75 -3.65 4.82
C MET A 74 9.20 -2.27 5.37
N PRO A 75 10.02 -2.23 6.44
CA PRO A 75 10.41 -0.98 7.10
C PRO A 75 11.10 0.02 6.17
N GLU A 76 11.87 -0.45 5.18
CA GLU A 76 12.49 0.43 4.18
C GLU A 76 11.45 1.20 3.36
N ASN A 77 10.34 0.57 2.99
CA ASN A 77 9.27 1.19 2.24
C ASN A 77 8.48 2.16 3.13
N LEU A 78 8.16 1.75 4.36
CA LEU A 78 7.48 2.62 5.33
C LEU A 78 8.26 3.93 5.55
N ARG A 79 9.58 3.83 5.77
CA ARG A 79 10.46 5.00 5.89
C ARG A 79 10.50 5.83 4.61
N LYS A 80 10.63 5.17 3.45
CA LYS A 80 10.70 5.83 2.15
C LYS A 80 9.44 6.64 1.83
N PHE A 81 8.27 6.17 2.25
CA PHE A 81 6.99 6.86 2.05
C PHE A 81 6.57 7.73 3.23
N GLY A 82 7.47 7.97 4.20
CA GLY A 82 7.31 8.96 5.25
C GLY A 82 6.45 8.53 6.44
N VAL A 83 6.34 7.22 6.71
CA VAL A 83 5.63 6.72 7.89
C VAL A 83 6.48 6.97 9.14
N GLY A 84 5.95 7.77 10.07
CA GLY A 84 6.58 8.06 11.36
C GLY A 84 6.13 7.11 12.47
N ASP A 85 4.90 6.59 12.37
CA ASP A 85 4.36 5.57 13.29
C ASP A 85 3.77 4.41 12.47
N THR A 86 4.45 3.27 12.48
CA THR A 86 4.03 2.06 11.72
C THR A 86 2.83 1.37 12.36
N THR A 87 2.42 1.79 13.56
CA THR A 87 1.17 1.36 14.20
C THR A 87 -0.02 2.24 13.88
N ASN A 88 0.19 3.36 13.17
CA ASN A 88 -0.90 4.19 12.68
C ASN A 88 -1.43 3.62 11.34
N PRO A 89 -2.64 3.01 11.32
CA PRO A 89 -3.16 2.40 10.10
C PRO A 89 -3.35 3.40 8.97
N ALA A 90 -3.71 4.66 9.24
CA ALA A 90 -3.88 5.68 8.21
C ALA A 90 -2.54 5.98 7.51
N GLN A 91 -1.45 6.14 8.26
CA GLN A 91 -0.13 6.37 7.67
C GLN A 91 0.35 5.16 6.86
N VAL A 92 0.13 3.94 7.35
CA VAL A 92 0.53 2.71 6.67
C VAL A 92 -0.26 2.49 5.37
N ILE A 93 -1.58 2.73 5.39
CA ILE A 93 -2.43 2.61 4.19
C ILE A 93 -2.06 3.70 3.16
N ASP A 94 -1.83 4.94 3.59
CA ASP A 94 -1.39 6.02 2.67
C ASP A 94 -0.03 5.69 2.04
N ALA A 95 0.91 5.14 2.81
CA ALA A 95 2.21 4.68 2.31
C ALA A 95 2.08 3.53 1.30
N ALA A 96 1.18 2.58 1.52
CA ALA A 96 0.88 1.52 0.56
C ALA A 96 0.29 2.09 -0.74
N GLY A 97 -0.58 3.11 -0.65
CA GLY A 97 -1.09 3.83 -1.81
C GLY A 97 0.03 4.50 -2.63
N ARG A 98 0.96 5.19 -1.97
CA ARG A 98 2.14 5.80 -2.64
C ARG A 98 3.03 4.76 -3.29
N TYR A 99 3.25 3.62 -2.63
CA TYR A 99 3.99 2.50 -3.19
C TYR A 99 3.36 1.99 -4.49
N LEU A 100 2.04 1.75 -4.48
CA LEU A 100 1.31 1.29 -5.65
C LEU A 100 1.27 2.35 -6.77
N GLN A 101 1.26 3.64 -6.43
CA GLN A 101 1.35 4.69 -7.45
C GLN A 101 2.70 4.66 -8.18
N VAL A 102 3.80 4.49 -7.43
CA VAL A 102 5.15 4.41 -8.00
C VAL A 102 5.28 3.17 -8.88
N THR A 103 4.85 2.00 -8.39
CA THR A 103 4.95 0.75 -9.13
C THR A 103 3.99 0.70 -10.32
N SER A 104 2.82 1.33 -10.23
CA SER A 104 1.90 1.52 -11.37
C SER A 104 2.60 2.24 -12.51
N ARG A 105 3.32 3.33 -12.24
CA ARG A 105 4.12 4.03 -13.26
C ARG A 105 5.30 3.20 -13.77
N GLN A 106 5.90 2.38 -12.92
CA GLN A 106 7.03 1.53 -13.29
C GLN A 106 6.63 0.38 -14.24
N TYR A 107 5.40 -0.14 -14.07
CA TYR A 107 4.89 -1.29 -14.80
C TYR A 107 3.78 -0.91 -15.80
N ASP A 108 3.70 0.36 -16.19
CA ASP A 108 2.69 0.87 -17.15
C ASP A 108 1.24 0.46 -16.80
N GLY A 109 0.93 0.40 -15.50
CA GLY A 109 -0.38 0.02 -14.98
C GLY A 109 -0.67 -1.49 -14.96
N ASP A 110 0.31 -2.37 -15.20
CA ASP A 110 0.14 -3.82 -15.05
C ASP A 110 -0.07 -4.19 -13.57
N ILE A 111 -1.33 -4.39 -13.21
CA ILE A 111 -1.78 -4.73 -11.86
C ILE A 111 -1.10 -6.02 -11.36
N ARG A 112 -0.86 -7.01 -12.24
CA ARG A 112 -0.25 -8.28 -11.82
C ARG A 112 1.22 -8.07 -11.48
N ALA A 113 1.93 -7.25 -12.26
CA ALA A 113 3.30 -6.84 -11.96
C ALA A 113 3.38 -6.05 -10.65
N MET A 114 2.46 -5.10 -10.43
CA MET A 114 2.39 -4.33 -9.20
C MET A 114 2.17 -5.20 -7.96
N ILE A 115 1.25 -6.17 -8.00
CA ILE A 115 0.97 -7.07 -6.87
C ILE A 115 2.16 -8.01 -6.61
N ALA A 116 2.81 -8.53 -7.65
CA ALA A 116 3.99 -9.38 -7.49
C ALA A 116 5.16 -8.61 -6.86
N ASP A 117 5.33 -7.34 -7.24
CA ASP A 117 6.30 -6.42 -6.65
C ASP A 117 5.98 -6.13 -5.19
N TYR A 118 4.71 -5.88 -4.87
CA TYR A 118 4.23 -5.62 -3.51
C TYR A 118 4.53 -6.79 -2.56
N ASN A 119 4.22 -8.02 -2.98
CA ASN A 119 4.39 -9.23 -2.16
C ASN A 119 5.84 -9.73 -2.13
N GLY A 120 6.59 -9.49 -3.22
CA GLY A 120 7.88 -10.14 -3.46
C GLY A 120 9.10 -9.20 -3.42
N GLY A 121 8.86 -7.90 -3.38
CA GLY A 121 9.87 -6.85 -3.47
C GLY A 121 10.21 -6.43 -4.91
N PRO A 122 10.98 -5.34 -5.06
CA PRO A 122 11.26 -4.67 -6.33
C PRO A 122 11.79 -5.61 -7.42
N GLY A 123 11.09 -5.70 -8.55
CA GLY A 123 11.52 -6.44 -9.74
C GLY A 123 11.03 -7.88 -9.83
N ARG A 124 10.16 -8.34 -8.92
CA ARG A 124 9.42 -9.59 -9.10
C ARG A 124 8.19 -9.33 -9.97
N GLN A 125 8.29 -9.71 -11.24
CA GLN A 125 7.13 -9.83 -12.11
C GLN A 125 6.44 -11.18 -11.86
N PRO A 126 5.10 -11.28 -11.99
CA PRO A 126 4.40 -12.56 -11.95
C PRO A 126 4.93 -13.43 -13.09
N VAL A 127 5.67 -14.48 -12.73
CA VAL A 127 6.16 -15.47 -13.68
C VAL A 127 4.97 -16.31 -14.12
N CYS A 128 4.31 -15.92 -15.21
CA CYS A 128 3.46 -16.84 -15.97
C CYS A 128 3.33 -16.51 -17.47
N CYS A 129 3.73 -15.32 -17.93
CA CYS A 129 3.80 -15.04 -19.37
C CYS A 129 5.11 -14.32 -19.74
N VAL A 130 6.25 -15.00 -19.63
CA VAL A 130 7.42 -14.65 -20.45
C VAL A 130 7.11 -15.11 -21.87
N GLY A 131 6.33 -14.30 -22.59
CA GLY A 131 5.68 -14.71 -23.83
C GLY A 131 5.46 -13.57 -24.80
N SER A 132 6.34 -12.58 -24.85
CA SER A 132 6.53 -11.68 -25.99
C SER A 132 7.64 -10.67 -25.66
N GLY A 133 8.90 -11.02 -25.93
CA GLY A 133 9.95 -10.12 -26.43
C GLY A 133 10.34 -8.82 -25.71
N GLN A 134 9.66 -8.36 -24.66
CA GLN A 134 10.04 -7.17 -23.92
C GLN A 134 11.06 -7.58 -22.84
N GLN A 135 12.32 -7.21 -23.09
CA GLN A 135 13.37 -7.24 -22.07
C GLN A 135 12.89 -6.52 -20.80
N PRO A 136 13.29 -6.96 -19.59
CA PRO A 136 12.95 -6.26 -18.37
C PRO A 136 13.43 -4.82 -18.50
N MET A 137 12.50 -3.86 -18.47
CA MET A 137 12.83 -2.45 -18.55
C MET A 137 13.92 -2.16 -17.51
N LYS A 138 15.05 -1.61 -17.99
CA LYS A 138 16.25 -1.30 -17.21
C LYS A 138 15.85 -0.76 -15.84
N ARG A 139 16.51 -1.28 -14.78
CA ARG A 139 16.51 -0.69 -13.43
C ARG A 139 16.60 0.84 -13.54
N MET A 140 15.47 1.53 -13.44
CA MET A 140 15.49 2.94 -13.11
C MET A 140 15.67 3.00 -11.59
N PRO A 141 16.80 3.54 -11.08
CA PRO A 141 16.94 3.74 -9.65
C PRO A 141 15.78 4.63 -9.20
N ILE A 142 15.09 4.21 -8.15
CA ILE A 142 13.96 4.93 -7.59
C ILE A 142 14.50 6.17 -6.85
N TYR A 143 14.96 7.18 -7.58
CA TYR A 143 15.27 8.50 -7.03
C TYR A 143 13.95 9.26 -6.94
N LEU A 144 13.31 9.15 -5.77
CA LEU A 144 12.30 10.12 -5.36
C LEU A 144 13.05 11.44 -5.13
N GLY A 145 12.97 12.37 -6.06
CA GLY A 145 13.48 13.71 -5.89
C GLY A 145 12.77 14.37 -4.70
N LEU A 146 13.47 14.47 -3.57
CA LEU A 146 13.11 15.37 -2.49
C LEU A 146 13.33 16.79 -3.00
N ASN A 147 12.29 17.42 -3.55
CA ASN A 147 12.29 18.87 -3.71
C ASN A 147 11.84 19.48 -2.38
N SER A 148 12.83 19.80 -1.55
CA SER A 148 12.71 20.81 -0.51
C SER A 148 12.76 22.19 -1.18
N THR A 149 11.73 23.00 -0.97
CA THR A 149 11.80 24.46 -1.05
C THR A 149 11.23 25.02 0.24
#